data_AF-F0F899-F1
#
_entry.id   AF-F0F899-F1
#
_cell.length_a   1.000
_cell.length_b   1.000
_cell.length_c   1.000
_cell.angle_alpha   90.00
_cell.angle_beta   90.00
_cell.angle_gamma   90.00
#
_symmetry.space_group_name_H-M   'P 1'
#
loop_
_entity.id
_entity.type
_entity.pdbx_description
1 polymer ?
#
loop_
_entity_poly.entity_id
_entity_poly.type
_entity_poly.pdbx_seq_one_letter_code
_entity_poly.pdbx_strand_id
1 'polypeptide(L)'
;MSGWKPVNTRLKNQGMAAGNQQEQRGAESSMRFAYNRRSSPFIYRQIKKERMDIFVIGICSLLLLAIVAALTTKFARRKEGEPEVVMLASGDCSSCDGTDDKCEQVCMMEAATKEVEYYDDEELDRFRGRQSDQYTDKEAEEFAEVLYTMQPHEAKGWNRSLILRDINVPDQIKDELIAMIEG
;
A
#
# COMPACT_ATOMS: atom_id res chain seq x y z
N MET A 1 -62.88 11.47 45.04
CA MET A 1 -63.70 12.36 44.20
C MET A 1 -62.79 13.38 43.54
N SER A 2 -62.92 13.52 42.21
CA SER A 2 -62.54 14.65 41.31
C SER A 2 -61.24 15.42 41.59
N GLY A 3 -60.28 15.59 40.68
CA GLY A 3 -60.33 15.54 39.22
C GLY A 3 -59.49 16.70 38.62
N TRP A 4 -58.77 16.39 37.54
CA TRP A 4 -58.41 17.24 36.39
C TRP A 4 -57.24 18.28 36.45
N LYS A 5 -56.35 18.15 35.45
CA LYS A 5 -55.24 19.04 35.00
C LYS A 5 -55.77 20.09 33.96
N PRO A 6 -55.01 20.79 33.07
CA PRO A 6 -53.57 21.18 32.95
C PRO A 6 -53.29 22.64 32.42
N VAL A 7 -52.00 23.05 32.39
CA VAL A 7 -51.21 23.83 31.38
C VAL A 7 -51.78 25.07 30.64
N ASN A 8 -51.03 26.21 30.63
CA ASN A 8 -50.46 26.86 29.41
C ASN A 8 -49.59 28.10 29.74
N THR A 9 -48.28 28.03 29.47
CA THR A 9 -47.51 28.62 28.33
C THR A 9 -47.31 30.13 28.32
N ARG A 10 -46.02 30.48 28.16
CA ARG A 10 -45.51 31.47 27.20
C ARG A 10 -46.18 32.84 27.32
N LEU A 11 -45.48 33.79 27.94
CA LEU A 11 -45.21 35.14 27.41
C LEU A 11 -44.64 36.00 28.54
N LYS A 12 -43.33 35.94 28.71
CA LYS A 12 -42.51 37.11 29.10
C LYS A 12 -41.12 36.93 28.51
N ASN A 13 -41.10 36.82 27.18
CA ASN A 13 -39.96 37.21 26.35
C ASN A 13 -39.75 38.72 26.57
N GLN A 14 -39.06 39.10 27.64
CA GLN A 14 -38.63 40.47 27.90
C GLN A 14 -37.47 40.40 28.89
N GLY A 15 -36.33 39.95 28.40
CA GLY A 15 -35.11 39.89 29.18
C GLY A 15 -33.98 39.36 28.32
N MET A 16 -32.96 40.22 28.11
CA MET A 16 -31.60 39.82 27.75
C MET A 16 -31.29 39.64 26.25
N ALA A 17 -31.77 40.57 25.41
CA ALA A 17 -31.15 40.88 24.11
C ALA A 17 -29.92 41.83 24.29
N ALA A 18 -29.00 41.49 25.19
CA ALA A 18 -27.87 42.36 25.56
C ALA A 18 -26.54 41.59 25.78
N GLY A 19 -26.29 40.52 25.01
CA GLY A 19 -25.09 39.68 25.16
C GLY A 19 -24.10 39.66 23.99
N ASN A 20 -24.47 40.14 22.79
CA ASN A 20 -23.72 39.77 21.55
C ASN A 20 -22.94 40.90 20.86
N GLN A 21 -22.81 42.08 21.47
CA GLN A 21 -22.16 43.24 20.82
C GLN A 21 -20.72 43.51 21.30
N GLN A 22 -20.27 42.90 22.40
CA GLN A 22 -18.93 43.15 22.94
C GLN A 22 -17.86 42.15 22.45
N GLU A 23 -18.26 40.95 22.02
CA GLU A 23 -17.32 39.95 21.50
C GLU A 23 -16.84 40.24 20.07
N GLN A 24 -17.61 41.01 19.29
CA GLN A 24 -17.28 41.29 17.89
C GLN A 24 -16.25 42.43 17.69
N ARG A 25 -16.00 43.30 18.68
CA ARG A 25 -14.98 44.36 18.58
C ARG A 25 -13.55 43.90 18.90
N GLY A 26 -13.38 42.72 19.52
CA GLY A 26 -12.06 42.14 19.79
C GLY A 26 -11.41 41.48 18.55
N ALA A 27 -12.24 40.98 17.63
CA ALA A 27 -11.77 40.21 16.46
C ALA A 27 -11.21 41.10 15.33
N GLU A 28 -11.73 42.32 15.14
CA GLU A 28 -11.23 43.24 14.10
C GLU A 28 -9.88 43.88 14.45
N SER A 29 -9.55 44.02 15.75
CA SER A 29 -8.27 44.59 16.17
C SER A 29 -7.11 43.59 16.05
N SER A 30 -7.38 42.29 16.13
CA SER A 30 -6.37 41.24 15.90
C SER A 30 -6.01 41.10 14.41
N MET A 31 -6.98 41.34 13.52
CA MET A 31 -6.80 41.15 12.08
C MET A 31 -5.96 42.26 11.41
N ARG A 32 -5.79 43.42 12.06
CA ARG A 32 -4.94 44.52 11.54
C ARG A 32 -3.45 44.39 11.91
N PHE A 33 -3.08 43.47 12.79
CA PHE A 33 -1.67 43.18 13.10
C PHE A 33 -1.04 42.10 12.19
N ALA A 34 -1.82 41.49 11.30
CA ALA A 34 -1.37 40.39 10.44
C ALA A 34 -0.96 40.79 9.01
N TYR A 35 -0.68 42.08 8.74
CA TYR A 35 -0.28 42.54 7.38
C TYR A 35 0.96 43.44 7.37
N ASN A 36 2.02 43.06 8.09
CA ASN A 36 3.35 43.60 7.78
C ASN A 36 4.44 42.54 8.00
N ARG A 37 4.30 41.40 7.31
CA ARG A 37 5.43 40.49 7.08
C ARG A 37 6.27 41.11 5.96
N ARG A 38 7.17 42.02 6.34
CA ARG A 38 8.23 42.52 5.48
C ARG A 38 9.17 41.35 5.16
N SER A 39 8.86 40.61 4.10
CA SER A 39 9.73 39.60 3.52
C SER A 39 11.01 40.26 3.04
N SER A 40 12.07 40.16 3.84
CA SER A 40 13.39 40.68 3.49
C SER A 40 13.89 39.99 2.20
N PRO A 41 14.18 40.74 1.12
CA PRO A 41 14.63 40.16 -0.16
C PRO A 41 15.96 39.41 -0.05
N PHE A 42 16.73 39.65 1.02
CA PHE A 42 17.97 38.95 1.32
C PHE A 42 17.79 37.46 1.64
N ILE A 43 16.77 37.11 2.44
CA ILE A 43 16.52 35.73 2.85
C ILE A 43 16.02 34.90 1.66
N TYR A 44 15.14 35.47 0.83
CA TYR A 44 14.70 34.83 -0.41
C TYR A 44 15.87 34.60 -1.38
N ARG A 45 16.79 35.57 -1.52
CA ARG A 45 17.95 35.46 -2.41
C ARG A 45 18.99 34.44 -1.91
N GLN A 46 19.18 34.32 -0.60
CA GLN A 46 20.08 33.34 0.02
C GLN A 46 19.53 31.91 -0.09
N ILE A 47 18.26 31.67 0.26
CA ILE A 47 17.64 30.34 0.16
C ILE A 47 17.50 29.88 -1.29
N LYS A 48 17.18 30.81 -2.22
CA LYS A 48 17.09 30.48 -3.65
C LYS A 48 18.45 30.09 -4.24
N LYS A 49 19.55 30.69 -3.78
CA LYS A 49 20.92 30.38 -4.25
C LYS A 49 21.34 28.97 -3.85
N GLU A 50 21.25 28.64 -2.56
CA GLU A 50 21.59 27.30 -2.03
C GLU A 50 20.75 26.18 -2.65
N ARG A 51 19.46 26.44 -2.93
CA ARG A 51 18.58 25.45 -3.58
C ARG A 51 18.95 25.27 -5.06
N MET A 52 19.30 26.34 -5.76
CA MET A 52 19.64 26.30 -7.18
C MET A 52 20.98 25.61 -7.42
N ASP A 53 21.94 25.76 -6.51
CA ASP A 53 23.24 25.08 -6.60
C ASP A 53 23.10 23.55 -6.44
N ILE A 54 22.23 23.06 -5.54
CA ILE A 54 21.95 21.62 -5.40
C ILE A 54 21.32 21.04 -6.67
N PHE A 55 20.32 21.74 -7.24
CA PHE A 55 19.71 21.30 -8.50
C PHE A 55 20.69 21.33 -9.68
N VAL A 56 21.55 22.36 -9.75
CA VAL A 56 22.59 22.47 -10.79
C VAL A 56 23.62 21.34 -10.65
N ILE A 57 24.09 21.04 -9.44
CA ILE A 57 25.02 19.92 -9.20
C ILE A 57 24.37 18.58 -9.59
N GLY A 58 23.11 18.37 -9.24
CA GLY A 58 22.35 17.16 -9.60
C GLY A 58 22.15 17.00 -11.12
N ILE A 59 21.83 18.08 -11.83
CA ILE A 59 21.69 18.03 -13.29
C ILE A 59 23.06 17.79 -13.96
N CYS A 60 24.12 18.44 -13.46
CA CYS A 60 25.47 18.22 -13.97
C CYS A 60 25.94 16.78 -13.78
N SER A 61 25.68 16.16 -12.62
CA SER A 61 26.06 14.75 -12.39
C SER A 61 25.30 13.77 -13.29
N LEU A 62 24.00 14.00 -13.51
CA LEU A 62 23.20 13.19 -14.44
C LEU A 62 23.71 13.31 -15.89
N LEU A 63 24.05 14.52 -16.34
CA LEU A 63 24.61 14.74 -17.68
C LEU A 63 25.99 14.07 -17.83
N LEU A 64 26.84 14.14 -16.81
CA LEU A 64 28.15 13.48 -16.83
C LEU A 64 28.01 11.95 -16.93
N LEU A 65 27.12 11.34 -16.14
CA LEU A 65 26.88 9.89 -16.22
C LEU A 65 26.33 9.48 -17.58
N ALA A 66 25.41 10.25 -18.17
CA ALA A 66 24.88 9.99 -19.51
C ALA A 66 25.97 10.05 -20.58
N ILE A 67 26.90 11.01 -20.49
CA ILE A 67 28.05 11.11 -21.42
C ILE A 67 28.99 9.92 -21.24
N VAL A 68 29.31 9.54 -20.00
CA VAL A 68 30.16 8.38 -19.72
C VAL A 68 29.54 7.10 -20.29
N ALA A 69 28.26 6.85 -20.05
CA ALA A 69 27.54 5.71 -20.61
C ALA A 69 27.55 5.72 -22.16
N ALA A 70 27.32 6.88 -22.77
CA ALA A 70 27.36 7.00 -24.23
C ALA A 70 28.77 6.71 -24.79
N LEU A 71 29.83 7.14 -24.11
CA LEU A 71 31.21 6.87 -24.51
C LEU A 71 31.58 5.40 -24.32
N THR A 72 31.21 4.77 -23.20
CA THR A 72 31.49 3.34 -22.97
C THR A 72 30.75 2.47 -23.98
N THR A 73 29.46 2.73 -24.24
CA THR A 73 28.70 2.02 -25.27
C THR A 73 29.28 2.25 -26.67
N LYS A 74 29.63 3.49 -27.04
CA LYS A 74 30.20 3.80 -28.36
C LYS A 74 31.58 3.18 -28.55
N PHE A 75 32.39 3.09 -27.49
CA PHE A 75 33.71 2.47 -27.54
C PHE A 75 33.62 0.94 -27.58
N ALA A 76 32.70 0.33 -26.81
CA ALA A 76 32.39 -1.10 -26.91
C ALA A 76 31.93 -1.47 -28.33
N ARG A 77 31.00 -0.69 -28.89
CA ARG A 77 30.51 -0.84 -30.28
C ARG A 77 31.59 -0.62 -31.35
N ARG A 78 32.70 0.07 -31.03
CA ARG A 78 33.84 0.24 -31.94
C ARG A 78 34.86 -0.89 -31.84
N LYS A 79 34.97 -1.55 -30.68
CA LYS A 79 35.83 -2.71 -30.48
C LYS A 79 35.19 -4.01 -30.99
N GLU A 80 33.87 -4.08 -30.96
CA GLU A 80 33.10 -5.25 -31.35
C GLU A 80 32.38 -4.96 -32.65
N GLY A 81 33.09 -5.21 -33.76
CA GLY A 81 32.52 -5.23 -35.09
C GLY A 81 31.71 -6.51 -35.29
N GLU A 82 30.59 -6.61 -34.59
CA GLU A 82 29.42 -7.48 -34.83
C GLU A 82 28.56 -7.37 -33.57
N PRO A 83 27.33 -6.80 -33.62
CA PRO A 83 26.42 -7.02 -32.52
C PRO A 83 26.07 -8.50 -32.57
N GLU A 84 26.60 -9.27 -31.62
CA GLU A 84 25.89 -10.45 -31.15
C GLU A 84 24.53 -9.93 -30.69
N VAL A 85 23.58 -9.97 -31.63
CA VAL A 85 22.17 -9.92 -31.34
C VAL A 85 22.06 -10.97 -30.26
N VAL A 86 21.74 -10.54 -29.04
CA VAL A 86 21.35 -11.44 -27.98
C VAL A 86 20.17 -12.18 -28.58
N MET A 87 20.45 -13.32 -29.22
CA MET A 87 19.43 -14.26 -29.59
C MET A 87 18.83 -14.56 -28.24
N LEU A 88 17.61 -14.07 -28.02
CA LEU A 88 16.68 -14.76 -27.15
C LEU A 88 16.68 -16.17 -27.71
N ALA A 89 17.57 -17.00 -27.17
CA ALA A 89 17.50 -18.43 -27.33
C ALA A 89 16.06 -18.73 -26.98
N SER A 90 15.36 -19.25 -27.96
CA SER A 90 14.02 -19.81 -27.87
C SER A 90 14.04 -20.95 -26.86
N GLY A 91 14.19 -20.62 -25.57
CA GLY A 91 13.71 -21.44 -24.48
C GLY A 91 12.20 -21.26 -24.52
N ASP A 92 11.50 -22.31 -24.92
CA ASP A 92 10.06 -22.37 -24.73
C ASP A 92 9.80 -22.26 -23.22
N CYS A 93 9.47 -21.05 -22.76
CA CYS A 93 8.96 -20.75 -21.42
C CYS A 93 7.55 -21.34 -21.22
N SER A 94 7.29 -22.51 -21.79
CA SER A 94 5.98 -23.16 -21.81
C SER A 94 5.72 -24.02 -20.58
N SER A 95 6.77 -24.31 -19.78
CA SER A 95 6.67 -25.11 -18.57
C SER A 95 7.51 -24.50 -17.45
N CYS A 96 6.84 -24.04 -16.39
CA CYS A 96 7.47 -23.54 -15.17
C CYS A 96 7.84 -24.70 -14.24
N ASP A 97 8.86 -25.49 -14.61
CA ASP A 97 9.36 -26.62 -13.82
C ASP A 97 10.51 -26.24 -12.85
N GLY A 98 10.92 -24.98 -12.85
CA GLY A 98 11.98 -24.46 -11.97
C GLY A 98 13.41 -24.77 -12.45
N THR A 99 13.60 -25.26 -13.67
CA THR A 99 14.94 -25.57 -14.21
C THR A 99 15.58 -24.42 -15.00
N ASP A 100 14.82 -23.35 -15.30
CA ASP A 100 15.31 -22.20 -16.06
C ASP A 100 15.18 -20.87 -15.29
N ASP A 101 16.30 -20.40 -14.73
CA ASP A 101 16.43 -19.12 -14.03
C ASP A 101 16.07 -17.91 -14.91
N LYS A 102 16.11 -18.05 -16.25
CA LYS A 102 15.80 -16.95 -17.18
C LYS A 102 14.30 -16.78 -17.42
N CYS A 103 13.48 -17.73 -16.98
CA CYS A 103 12.02 -17.71 -17.17
C CYS A 103 11.24 -17.17 -15.95
N GLU A 104 11.92 -16.84 -14.84
CA GLU A 104 11.31 -16.40 -13.57
C GLU A 104 10.29 -15.26 -13.76
N GLN A 105 10.61 -14.29 -14.62
CA GLN A 105 9.74 -13.13 -14.85
C GLN A 105 8.45 -13.48 -15.62
N VAL A 106 8.49 -14.50 -16.50
CA VAL A 106 7.33 -14.99 -17.26
C VAL A 106 6.48 -15.92 -16.40
N CYS A 107 7.11 -16.82 -15.64
CA CYS A 107 6.41 -17.71 -14.71
C CYS A 107 5.69 -16.97 -13.58
N MET A 108 6.27 -15.88 -13.07
CA MET A 108 5.59 -15.02 -12.08
C MET A 108 4.33 -14.36 -12.67
N MET A 109 4.37 -13.96 -13.94
CA MET A 109 3.21 -13.38 -14.62
C MET A 109 2.13 -14.43 -14.86
N GLU A 110 2.50 -15.65 -15.25
CA GLU A 110 1.56 -16.76 -15.46
C GLU A 110 0.88 -17.21 -14.15
N ALA A 111 1.65 -17.34 -13.07
CA ALA A 111 1.13 -17.66 -11.74
C ALA A 111 0.14 -16.60 -11.22
N ALA A 112 0.29 -15.34 -11.66
CA ALA A 112 -0.66 -14.28 -11.34
C ALA A 112 -1.96 -14.35 -12.16
N THR A 113 -1.92 -14.94 -13.36
CA THR A 113 -3.09 -15.12 -14.26
C THR A 113 -3.84 -16.43 -14.08
N LYS A 114 -3.28 -17.38 -13.31
CA LYS A 114 -3.98 -18.64 -13.00
C LYS A 114 -5.28 -18.30 -12.26
N GLU A 115 -6.40 -18.77 -12.81
CA GLU A 115 -7.73 -18.56 -12.24
C GLU A 115 -7.74 -18.97 -10.77
N VAL A 116 -8.48 -18.24 -9.93
CA VAL A 116 -8.65 -18.59 -8.52
C VAL A 116 -9.38 -19.92 -8.49
N GLU A 117 -8.64 -20.98 -8.19
CA GLU A 117 -9.21 -22.27 -7.85
C GLU A 117 -9.94 -22.10 -6.52
N TYR A 118 -11.25 -22.31 -6.55
CA TYR A 118 -12.08 -22.29 -5.36
C TYR A 118 -11.98 -23.67 -4.70
N TYR A 119 -11.53 -23.67 -3.45
CA TYR A 119 -11.48 -24.85 -2.59
C TYR A 119 -12.79 -24.97 -1.83
N ASP A 120 -13.10 -26.16 -1.31
CA ASP A 120 -14.27 -26.40 -0.47
C ASP A 120 -14.03 -25.85 0.96
N ASP A 121 -13.79 -24.54 1.05
CA ASP A 121 -13.32 -23.86 2.25
C ASP A 121 -14.10 -22.57 2.58
N GLU A 122 -15.27 -22.40 1.97
CA GLU A 122 -16.13 -21.22 2.15
C GLU A 122 -16.54 -21.00 3.61
N GLU A 123 -16.55 -22.06 4.43
CA GLU A 123 -16.82 -21.96 5.86
C GLU A 123 -15.78 -21.10 6.60
N LEU A 124 -14.55 -21.00 6.06
CA LEU A 124 -13.46 -20.20 6.64
C LEU A 124 -13.61 -18.70 6.38
N ASP A 125 -14.47 -18.28 5.44
CA ASP A 125 -14.68 -16.87 5.10
C ASP A 125 -15.21 -16.03 6.28
N ARG A 126 -15.84 -16.67 7.26
CA ARG A 126 -16.29 -16.02 8.49
C ARG A 126 -15.14 -15.49 9.36
N PHE A 127 -13.91 -15.95 9.11
CA PHE A 127 -12.70 -15.53 9.84
C PHE A 127 -11.96 -14.36 9.17
N ARG A 128 -12.53 -13.75 8.13
CA ARG A 128 -11.94 -12.60 7.44
C ARG A 128 -11.53 -11.47 8.40
N GLY A 129 -10.34 -10.91 8.18
CA GLY A 129 -9.80 -9.79 8.94
C GLY A 129 -9.33 -10.15 10.37
N ARG A 130 -9.34 -11.43 10.74
CA ARG A 130 -8.77 -11.91 12.01
C ARG A 130 -7.26 -12.12 11.89
N GLN A 131 -6.55 -11.93 13.00
CA GLN A 131 -5.12 -12.20 13.08
C GLN A 131 -4.84 -13.68 13.38
N SER A 132 -3.70 -14.19 12.93
CA SER A 132 -3.27 -15.60 13.10
C SER A 132 -3.18 -16.07 14.55
N ASP A 133 -3.01 -15.17 15.51
CA ASP A 133 -2.90 -15.45 16.94
C ASP A 133 -4.25 -15.42 17.69
N GLN A 134 -5.35 -15.08 17.00
CA GLN A 134 -6.67 -14.90 17.61
C GLN A 134 -7.58 -16.12 17.48
N TYR A 135 -7.07 -17.22 16.94
CA TYR A 135 -7.84 -18.45 16.75
C TYR A 135 -7.73 -19.38 17.96
N THR A 136 -8.86 -19.91 18.39
CA THR A 136 -8.91 -21.01 19.35
C THR A 136 -8.52 -22.33 18.68
N ASP A 137 -8.09 -23.31 19.47
CA ASP A 137 -7.70 -24.63 18.93
C ASP A 137 -8.80 -25.29 18.10
N LYS A 138 -10.06 -25.10 18.50
CA LYS A 138 -11.23 -25.61 17.75
C LYS A 138 -11.39 -24.94 16.40
N GLU A 139 -11.21 -23.62 16.32
CA GLU A 139 -11.29 -22.90 15.06
C GLU A 139 -10.09 -23.27 14.17
N ALA A 140 -8.89 -23.44 14.74
CA ALA A 140 -7.71 -23.88 14.01
C ALA A 140 -7.88 -25.29 13.41
N GLU A 141 -8.61 -26.17 14.10
CA GLU A 141 -8.90 -27.51 13.60
C GLU A 141 -9.77 -27.50 12.33
N GLU A 142 -10.62 -26.50 12.15
CA GLU A 142 -11.41 -26.35 10.90
C GLU A 142 -10.51 -26.03 9.70
N PHE A 143 -9.46 -25.22 9.90
CA PHE A 143 -8.47 -25.00 8.86
C PHE A 143 -7.63 -26.26 8.62
N ALA A 144 -7.35 -27.03 9.67
CA ALA A 144 -6.61 -28.30 9.56
C ALA A 144 -7.40 -29.35 8.76
N GLU A 145 -8.71 -29.44 8.97
CA GLU A 145 -9.59 -30.35 8.23
C GLU A 145 -9.52 -30.09 6.72
N VAL A 146 -9.59 -28.82 6.31
CA VAL A 146 -9.42 -28.42 4.91
C VAL A 146 -8.00 -28.74 4.41
N LEU A 147 -6.97 -28.40 5.19
CA LEU A 147 -5.57 -28.63 4.83
C LEU A 147 -5.22 -30.12 4.65
N TYR A 148 -5.79 -31.01 5.46
CA TYR A 148 -5.51 -32.44 5.37
C TYR A 148 -6.36 -33.19 4.34
N THR A 149 -7.45 -32.59 3.86
CA THR A 149 -8.31 -33.19 2.81
C THR A 149 -7.85 -32.85 1.40
N MET A 150 -7.06 -31.78 1.22
CA MET A 150 -6.46 -31.41 -0.06
C MET A 150 -5.16 -32.17 -0.38
N GLN A 151 -4.75 -32.13 -1.64
CA GLN A 151 -3.47 -32.68 -2.07
C GLN A 151 -2.32 -31.69 -1.77
N PRO A 152 -1.09 -32.15 -1.52
CA PRO A 152 0.03 -31.27 -1.19
C PRO A 152 0.31 -30.17 -2.23
N HIS A 153 0.15 -30.49 -3.52
CA HIS A 153 0.36 -29.54 -4.61
C HIS A 153 -0.69 -28.40 -4.65
N GLU A 154 -1.85 -28.59 -4.00
CA GLU A 154 -2.94 -27.62 -3.92
C GLU A 154 -2.75 -26.64 -2.74
N ALA A 155 -1.99 -27.02 -1.71
CA ALA A 155 -1.79 -26.23 -0.48
C ALA A 155 -1.25 -24.81 -0.75
N LYS A 156 -0.36 -24.67 -1.75
CA LYS A 156 0.17 -23.37 -2.17
C LYS A 156 -0.90 -22.47 -2.80
N GLY A 157 -1.77 -23.07 -3.61
CA GLY A 157 -2.90 -22.37 -4.24
C GLY A 157 -3.94 -21.96 -3.21
N TRP A 158 -4.23 -22.85 -2.27
CA TRP A 158 -5.14 -22.62 -1.15
C TRP A 158 -4.67 -21.48 -0.25
N ASN A 159 -3.41 -21.48 0.21
CA ASN A 159 -2.87 -20.39 1.02
C ASN A 159 -2.95 -19.04 0.30
N ARG A 160 -2.66 -19.02 -1.01
CA ARG A 160 -2.82 -17.80 -1.83
C ARG A 160 -4.28 -17.33 -1.87
N SER A 161 -5.24 -18.24 -1.99
CA SER A 161 -6.66 -17.90 -2.04
C SER A 161 -7.15 -17.29 -0.72
N LEU A 162 -6.67 -17.80 0.43
CA LEU A 162 -6.98 -17.25 1.76
C LEU A 162 -6.42 -15.84 1.94
N ILE A 163 -5.16 -15.60 1.55
CA ILE A 163 -4.53 -14.28 1.61
C ILE A 163 -5.30 -13.26 0.74
N LEU A 164 -5.72 -13.66 -0.47
CA LEU A 164 -6.52 -12.79 -1.34
C LEU A 164 -7.90 -12.46 -0.77
N ARG A 165 -8.44 -13.33 0.10
CA ARG A 165 -9.71 -13.13 0.82
C ARG A 165 -9.53 -12.43 2.17
N ASP A 166 -8.32 -12.01 2.53
CA ASP A 166 -7.99 -11.41 3.83
C ASP A 166 -8.29 -12.36 5.01
N ILE A 167 -8.00 -13.65 4.82
CA ILE A 167 -8.11 -14.70 5.85
C ILE A 167 -6.69 -15.14 6.19
N ASN A 168 -6.30 -14.93 7.44
CA ASN A 168 -4.98 -15.35 7.92
C ASN A 168 -5.08 -16.76 8.51
N VAL A 169 -4.18 -17.64 8.08
CA VAL A 169 -4.06 -19.01 8.63
C VAL A 169 -3.63 -18.95 10.11
N PRO A 170 -4.23 -19.76 11.01
CA PRO A 170 -3.85 -19.83 12.42
C PRO A 170 -2.41 -20.28 12.62
N ASP A 171 -1.72 -19.73 13.62
CA ASP A 171 -0.32 -20.07 13.91
C ASP A 171 -0.14 -21.55 14.28
N GLN A 172 -1.18 -22.21 14.83
CA GLN A 172 -1.16 -23.62 15.22
C GLN A 172 -0.88 -24.58 14.04
N ILE A 173 -1.34 -24.24 12.83
CA ILE A 173 -1.23 -25.11 11.64
C ILE A 173 -0.30 -24.55 10.58
N LYS A 174 0.21 -23.34 10.80
CA LYS A 174 0.99 -22.58 9.82
C LYS A 174 2.28 -23.29 9.43
N ASP A 175 2.96 -23.89 10.39
CA ASP A 175 4.18 -24.65 10.15
C ASP A 175 3.92 -25.91 9.32
N GLU A 176 2.77 -26.56 9.52
CA GLU A 176 2.37 -27.75 8.74
C GLU A 176 2.00 -27.39 7.31
N LEU A 177 1.30 -26.27 7.12
CA LEU A 177 1.02 -25.72 5.80
C LEU A 177 2.32 -25.40 5.04
N ILE A 178 3.30 -24.78 5.71
CA ILE A 178 4.61 -24.49 5.11
C ILE A 178 5.32 -25.79 4.73
N ALA A 179 5.34 -26.78 5.62
CA ALA A 179 5.95 -28.08 5.34
C ALA A 179 5.30 -28.78 4.13
N MET A 180 3.98 -28.65 3.95
CA MET A 180 3.27 -29.20 2.78
C MET A 180 3.56 -28.44 1.49
N ILE A 181 3.87 -27.14 1.56
CA ILE A 181 4.22 -26.31 0.38
C ILE A 181 5.68 -26.52 -0.04
N GLU A 182 6.57 -26.76 0.92
CA GLU A 182 8.02 -26.91 0.68
C GLU A 182 8.44 -28.37 0.38
N GLY A 183 7.61 -29.35 0.75
CA GLY A 183 7.85 -30.78 0.52
C GLY A 183 7.41 -31.26 -0.86
#